data_AF-A0A319DC39-F1
#
_entry.id   AF-A0A319DC39-F1
#
_cell.length_a   1.000
_cell.length_b   1.000
_cell.length_c   1.000
_cell.angle_alpha   90.00
_cell.angle_beta   90.00
_cell.angle_gamma   90.00
#
_symmetry.space_group_name_H-M   'P 1'
#
loop_
_entity.id
_entity.type
_entity.pdbx_description
1 polymer ?
#
loop_
_entity_poly.entity_id
_entity_poly.type
_entity_poly.pdbx_seq_one_letter_code
_entity_poly.pdbx_strand_id
1 'polypeptide(L)'
;MAPFNIRTATATELSDLLNTGRVSSVDIVTACLAQIQQHHRAGLGLRALISVHPETALAQAADRDRERAQGQVRSGLHGIPIIVKDAIITCRALGLPTTAGAVAFQDT
;
A
#
# COMPACT_ATOMS: atom_id res chain seq x y z
N MET A 1 6.40 -4.16 20.03
CA MET A 1 5.33 -4.69 19.16
C MET A 1 4.82 -3.54 18.31
N ALA A 2 4.55 -3.77 17.03
CA ALA A 2 3.90 -2.75 16.19
C ALA A 2 2.57 -2.34 16.85
N PRO A 3 2.21 -1.05 16.85
CA PRO A 3 1.05 -0.52 17.58
C PRO A 3 -0.32 -0.94 16.99
N PHE A 4 -0.32 -1.76 15.95
CA PHE A 4 -1.49 -2.32 15.28
C PHE A 4 -1.20 -3.75 14.78
N ASN A 5 -2.26 -4.50 14.50
CA ASN A 5 -2.18 -5.78 13.79
C ASN A 5 -2.71 -5.58 12.37
N ILE A 6 -1.84 -5.67 11.37
CA ILE A 6 -2.19 -5.38 9.97
C ILE A 6 -3.30 -6.28 9.41
N ARG A 7 -3.49 -7.48 9.97
CA ARG A 7 -4.52 -8.43 9.50
C ARG A 7 -5.93 -8.07 9.96
N THR A 8 -6.07 -7.27 11.01
CA THR A 8 -7.36 -7.00 11.66
C THR A 8 -7.66 -5.51 11.84
N ALA A 9 -6.64 -4.65 11.78
CA ALA A 9 -6.84 -3.21 11.89
C ALA A 9 -7.69 -2.68 10.74
N THR A 10 -8.66 -1.84 11.09
CA THR A 10 -9.50 -1.12 10.13
C THR A 10 -8.78 0.12 9.59
N ALA A 11 -9.23 0.63 8.44
CA ALA A 11 -8.70 1.87 7.88
C ALA A 11 -8.88 3.05 8.84
N THR A 12 -9.98 3.10 9.60
CA THR A 12 -10.25 4.13 10.60
C THR A 12 -9.25 4.07 11.76
N GLU A 13 -9.02 2.88 12.33
CA GLU A 13 -8.03 2.71 13.41
C GLU A 13 -6.63 3.09 12.96
N LEU A 14 -6.23 2.70 11.74
CA LEU A 14 -4.95 3.10 11.17
C LEU A 14 -4.88 4.63 10.96
N SER A 15 -5.96 5.26 10.52
CA SER A 15 -6.05 6.71 10.37
C SER A 15 -5.88 7.43 11.71
N ASP A 16 -6.50 6.92 12.78
CA ASP A 16 -6.34 7.47 14.13
C ASP A 16 -4.90 7.34 14.65
N LEU A 17 -4.23 6.22 14.37
CA LEU A 17 -2.83 6.03 14.70
C LEU A 17 -1.91 7.00 13.94
N LEU A 18 -2.20 7.26 12.66
CA LEU A 18 -1.49 8.27 11.87
C LEU A 18 -1.74 9.69 12.40
N ASN A 19 -3.00 10.01 12.74
CA ASN A 19 -3.39 11.33 13.25
C ASN A 19 -2.74 11.62 14.62
N THR A 20 -2.54 10.59 15.44
CA THR A 20 -1.87 10.70 16.74
C THR A 20 -0.34 10.60 16.66
N GLY A 21 0.21 10.40 15.46
CA GLY A 21 1.66 10.24 15.25
C GLY A 21 2.25 8.97 15.86
N ARG A 22 1.41 8.00 16.23
CA ARG A 22 1.84 6.70 16.79
C ARG A 22 2.46 5.78 15.75
N VAL A 23 2.13 6.00 14.47
CA VAL A 23 2.70 5.33 13.30
C VAL A 23 2.84 6.32 12.17
N SER A 24 3.68 5.96 11.20
CA SER A 24 3.78 6.59 9.89
C SER A 24 3.07 5.73 8.82
N SER A 25 2.77 6.33 7.67
CA SER A 25 2.29 5.62 6.48
C SER A 25 3.33 4.58 6.03
N VAL A 26 4.63 4.92 6.13
CA VAL A 26 5.74 4.00 5.86
C VAL A 26 5.66 2.76 6.74
N ASP A 27 5.34 2.88 8.04
CA ASP A 27 5.19 1.72 8.93
C ASP A 27 4.06 0.79 8.47
N ILE A 28 2.93 1.36 8.07
CA ILE A 28 1.76 0.61 7.60
C ILE A 28 2.09 -0.11 6.27
N VAL A 29 2.68 0.60 5.30
CA VAL A 29 3.07 0.00 4.01
C VAL A 29 4.11 -1.09 4.20
N THR A 30 5.09 -0.88 5.08
CA THR A 30 6.11 -1.89 5.41
C THR A 30 5.47 -3.15 6.00
N ALA A 31 4.49 -3.01 6.90
CA ALA A 31 3.76 -4.14 7.45
C ALA A 31 2.95 -4.90 6.38
N CYS A 32 2.30 -4.19 5.44
CA CYS A 32 1.63 -4.82 4.30
C CYS A 32 2.61 -5.60 3.40
N LEU A 33 3.74 -4.99 3.04
CA LEU A 33 4.76 -5.61 2.19
C LEU A 33 5.35 -6.87 2.85
N ALA A 34 5.54 -6.86 4.18
CA ALA A 34 5.97 -8.06 4.91
C ALA A 34 4.96 -9.21 4.81
N GLN A 35 3.65 -8.93 4.92
CA GLN A 35 2.61 -9.94 4.71
C GLN A 35 2.59 -10.49 3.28
N ILE A 36 2.76 -9.60 2.29
CA ILE A 36 2.86 -9.99 0.88
C ILE A 36 4.06 -10.91 0.69
N GLN A 37 5.25 -10.52 1.17
CA GLN A 37 6.46 -11.32 1.05
C GLN A 37 6.28 -12.72 1.67
N GLN A 38 5.65 -12.80 2.85
CA GLN A 38 5.48 -14.05 3.59
C GLN A 38 4.50 -15.03 2.93
N HIS A 39 3.44 -14.54 2.28
CA HIS A 39 2.30 -15.38 1.88
C HIS A 39 1.95 -15.36 0.39
N HIS A 40 2.42 -14.38 -0.38
CA HIS A 40 1.98 -14.20 -1.76
C HIS A 40 2.60 -15.22 -2.72
N ARG A 41 3.94 -15.28 -2.77
CA ARG A 41 4.68 -16.30 -3.55
C ARG A 41 5.30 -17.38 -2.66
N ALA A 42 5.78 -16.99 -1.49
CA ALA A 42 6.25 -17.89 -0.45
C ALA A 42 5.08 -18.36 0.44
N GLY A 43 5.36 -19.26 1.38
CA GLY A 43 4.41 -19.71 2.39
C GLY A 43 3.16 -20.32 1.76
N LEU A 44 2.02 -19.64 1.91
CA LEU A 44 0.71 -20.10 1.45
C LEU A 44 0.55 -20.07 -0.08
N GLY A 45 1.43 -19.37 -0.82
CA GLY A 45 1.39 -19.32 -2.28
C GLY A 45 0.10 -18.72 -2.84
N LEU A 46 -0.47 -17.70 -2.17
CA LEU A 46 -1.80 -17.17 -2.45
C LEU A 46 -1.94 -16.60 -3.87
N ARG A 47 -0.85 -16.07 -4.45
CA ARG A 47 -0.84 -15.46 -5.80
C ARG A 47 -1.92 -14.36 -6.01
N ALA A 48 -2.32 -13.67 -4.94
CA ALA A 48 -3.40 -12.68 -4.94
C ALA A 48 -3.08 -11.33 -5.63
N LEU A 49 -1.79 -10.96 -5.77
CA LEU A 49 -1.35 -9.69 -6.35
C LEU A 49 -0.56 -9.94 -7.64
N ILE A 50 -0.99 -9.37 -8.77
CA ILE A 50 -0.27 -9.58 -10.04
C ILE A 50 1.00 -8.74 -10.13
N SER A 51 0.96 -7.51 -9.61
CA SER A 51 2.04 -6.52 -9.65
C SER A 51 2.16 -5.86 -8.28
N VAL A 52 3.38 -5.76 -7.76
CA VAL A 52 3.71 -5.05 -6.52
C VAL A 52 4.99 -4.26 -6.77
N HIS A 53 4.98 -2.96 -6.49
CA HIS A 53 6.14 -2.09 -6.66
C HIS A 53 6.53 -1.45 -5.30
N PRO A 54 7.32 -2.15 -4.46
CA PRO A 54 7.59 -1.75 -3.08
C PRO A 54 8.22 -0.36 -2.95
N GLU A 55 9.17 -0.02 -3.83
CA GLU A 55 9.89 1.25 -3.78
C GLU A 55 8.95 2.43 -4.01
N THR A 56 8.09 2.34 -5.04
CA THR A 56 7.08 3.36 -5.33
C THR A 56 6.09 3.50 -4.18
N ALA A 57 5.62 2.38 -3.62
CA ALA A 57 4.68 2.40 -2.51
C ALA A 57 5.28 3.07 -1.26
N LEU A 58 6.54 2.75 -0.92
CA LEU A 58 7.25 3.36 0.20
C LEU A 58 7.56 4.84 -0.03
N ALA A 59 7.94 5.23 -1.24
CA ALA A 59 8.15 6.64 -1.59
C ALA A 59 6.85 7.45 -1.45
N GLN A 60 5.73 6.92 -1.95
CA GLN A 60 4.43 7.56 -1.80
C GLN A 60 4.00 7.65 -0.33
N ALA A 61 4.24 6.62 0.48
CA ALA A 61 3.97 6.65 1.90
C ALA A 61 4.77 7.75 2.62
N ALA A 62 6.07 7.83 2.36
CA ALA A 62 6.94 8.86 2.90
C ALA A 62 6.49 10.27 2.51
N ASP A 63 5.98 10.45 1.29
CA ASP A 63 5.39 11.72 0.86
C ASP A 63 4.12 12.08 1.66
N ARG A 64 3.25 11.09 1.95
CA ARG A 64 2.06 11.32 2.79
C ARG A 64 2.44 11.68 4.22
N ASP A 65 3.49 11.06 4.75
CA ASP A 65 4.02 11.39 6.08
C ASP A 65 4.58 12.81 6.12
N ARG A 66 5.31 13.24 5.08
CA ARG A 66 5.81 14.62 4.95
C ARG A 66 4.68 15.64 4.90
N GLU A 67 3.65 15.39 4.10
CA GLU A 67 2.46 16.25 4.03
C GLU A 67 1.76 16.34 5.39
N ARG A 68 1.61 15.21 6.09
CA ARG A 68 1.02 15.16 7.42
C ARG A 68 1.81 15.99 8.43
N ALA A 69 3.14 15.89 8.42
CA ALA A 69 4.00 16.70 9.28
C ALA A 69 3.89 18.21 9.01
N GLN A 70 3.47 18.59 7.80
CA GLN A 70 3.21 19.97 7.39
C GLN A 70 1.75 20.41 7.62
N GLY A 71 0.92 19.57 8.26
CA GLY A 71 -0.51 19.84 8.47
C GLY A 71 -1.38 19.67 7.22
N GLN A 72 -0.86 19.11 6.14
CA GLN A 72 -1.55 18.95 4.84
C GLN A 72 -2.24 17.60 4.73
N VAL A 73 -3.11 17.28 5.70
CA VAL A 73 -3.90 16.04 5.68
C VAL A 73 -5.02 16.16 4.64
N ARG A 74 -5.03 15.26 3.65
CA ARG A 74 -5.93 15.35 2.50
C ARG A 74 -7.34 14.79 2.75
N SER A 75 -7.45 13.75 3.56
CA SER A 75 -8.72 13.07 3.88
C SER A 75 -8.54 12.07 5.02
N GLY A 76 -9.62 11.41 5.45
CA GLY A 76 -9.56 10.28 6.39
C GLY A 76 -8.75 9.07 5.90
N LEU A 77 -8.40 9.01 4.61
CA LEU A 77 -7.56 7.98 4.00
C LEU A 77 -6.12 8.44 3.75
N HIS A 78 -5.73 9.62 4.22
CA HIS A 78 -4.38 10.16 4.01
C HIS A 78 -3.30 9.27 4.62
N GLY A 79 -2.52 8.58 3.78
CA GLY A 79 -1.48 7.63 4.21
C GLY A 79 -1.96 6.18 4.40
N ILE A 80 -3.22 5.87 4.09
CA ILE A 80 -3.74 4.49 4.12
C ILE A 80 -3.46 3.81 2.77
N PRO A 81 -2.75 2.68 2.73
CA PRO A 81 -2.48 1.98 1.47
C PRO A 81 -3.73 1.26 0.98
N ILE A 82 -3.87 1.21 -0.34
CA ILE A 82 -4.88 0.42 -1.05
C ILE A 82 -4.22 -0.44 -2.11
N ILE A 83 -4.93 -1.48 -2.53
CA ILE A 83 -4.66 -2.19 -3.78
C ILE A 83 -5.80 -1.91 -4.75
N VAL A 84 -5.50 -1.97 -6.04
CA VAL A 84 -6.50 -1.85 -7.10
C VAL A 84 -6.50 -3.12 -7.94
N LYS A 85 -7.66 -3.48 -8.48
CA LYS A 85 -7.76 -4.61 -9.41
C LYS A 85 -6.97 -4.29 -10.68
N ASP A 86 -6.32 -5.29 -11.27
CA ASP A 86 -5.56 -5.19 -12.53
C ASP A 86 -6.44 -4.91 -13.77
N ALA A 87 -7.60 -4.30 -13.59
CA ALA A 87 -8.45 -3.75 -14.65
C ALA A 87 -8.66 -2.23 -14.46
N ILE A 88 -8.02 -1.64 -13.43
CA ILE A 88 -8.06 -0.22 -13.12
C ILE A 88 -6.75 0.38 -13.62
N ILE A 89 -6.85 1.28 -14.58
CA ILE A 89 -5.69 1.96 -15.17
C ILE A 89 -5.03 2.83 -14.11
N THR A 90 -3.71 2.71 -13.99
CA THR A 90 -2.89 3.55 -13.12
C THR A 90 -1.94 4.42 -13.93
N CYS A 91 -1.39 5.47 -13.32
CA CYS A 91 -0.40 6.30 -13.99
C CYS A 91 0.89 5.52 -14.23
N ARG A 92 1.47 5.62 -15.43
CA ARG A 92 2.73 4.95 -15.82
C ARG A 92 3.87 5.19 -14.83
N ALA A 93 3.94 6.38 -14.22
CA ALA A 93 4.96 6.73 -13.25
C ALA A 93 4.94 5.85 -11.97
N LEU A 94 3.86 5.09 -11.74
CA LEU A 94 3.77 4.18 -10.60
C LEU A 94 4.48 2.84 -10.84
N GLY A 95 4.85 2.51 -12.08
CA GLY A 95 5.46 1.22 -12.41
C GLY A 95 4.51 0.03 -12.24
N LEU A 96 3.20 0.26 -12.28
CA LEU A 96 2.16 -0.76 -12.14
C LEU A 96 1.45 -0.96 -13.49
N PRO A 97 1.80 -1.99 -14.27
CA PRO A 97 1.11 -2.28 -15.53
C PRO A 97 -0.35 -2.65 -15.26
N THR A 98 -1.21 -2.44 -16.27
CA THR A 98 -2.62 -2.84 -16.23
C THR A 98 -2.85 -3.89 -17.31
N THR A 99 -2.89 -5.17 -16.92
CA THR A 99 -2.92 -6.28 -17.90
C THR A 99 -4.29 -6.93 -18.05
N ALA A 100 -5.27 -6.57 -17.22
CA ALA A 100 -6.55 -7.27 -17.09
C ALA A 100 -6.39 -8.79 -16.84
N GLY A 101 -5.24 -9.22 -16.31
CA GLY A 101 -4.84 -10.61 -16.18
C GLY A 101 -4.58 -11.33 -17.51
N ALA A 102 -4.49 -10.63 -18.64
CA ALA A 102 -4.30 -11.21 -19.97
C ALA A 102 -2.90 -10.94 -20.52
N VAL A 103 -2.29 -11.97 -21.11
CA VAL A 103 -0.95 -11.90 -21.73
C VAL A 103 -0.88 -10.84 -22.83
N ALA A 104 -1.98 -10.64 -23.56
CA ALA A 104 -2.07 -9.67 -24.64
C ALA A 104 -1.80 -8.22 -24.22
N PHE A 105 -1.88 -7.91 -22.92
CA PHE A 105 -1.69 -6.57 -22.38
C PHE A 105 -0.45 -6.43 -21.47
N GLN A 106 0.48 -7.40 -21.51
CA GLN A 106 1.66 -7.38 -20.62
C GLN A 106 2.65 -6.25 -20.94
N ASP A 107 2.74 -5.83 -22.21
CA ASP A 107 3.75 -4.89 -22.71
C ASP A 107 3.14 -3.57 -23.24
N THR A 108 1.91 -3.24 -22.84
CA THR A 108 1.19 -2.05 -23.34
C THR A 108 1.49 -0.79 -22.54
#